data_AF-A0A434A516-F1
#
_entry.id   AF-A0A434A516-F1
#
_cell.length_a   1.000
_cell.length_b   1.000
_cell.length_c   1.000
_cell.angle_alpha   90.00
_cell.angle_beta   90.00
_cell.angle_gamma   90.00
#
_symmetry.space_group_name_H-M   'P 1'
#
loop_
_entity.id
_entity.type
_entity.pdbx_description
1 polymer ?
#
loop_
_entity_poly.entity_id
_entity_poly.type
_entity_poly.pdbx_seq_one_letter_code
_entity_poly.pdbx_strand_id
1 'polypeptide(L)'
;MDQNVLLAKLKIAEQQLIFYQEELEGCARRLKIATINLKIRETEEKVNKQEFNSNLDQMMFSVSHKLRKSVANILGLSEMLNEDLNLGNNEVREILLLIIQSAESLNFSTKELSDFICLNKRN
;
A
#
# COMPACT_ATOMS: atom_id res chain seq x y z
N MET A 1 69.83 -17.02 24.32
CA MET A 1 68.55 -16.67 23.66
C MET A 1 68.15 -15.32 24.22
N ASP A 2 68.16 -14.28 23.38
CA ASP A 2 68.29 -12.89 23.81
C ASP A 2 66.97 -12.32 24.36
N GLN A 3 66.95 -11.95 25.64
CA GLN A 3 65.79 -11.34 26.32
C GLN A 3 65.28 -10.10 25.58
N ASN A 4 66.15 -9.37 24.87
CA ASN A 4 65.77 -8.20 24.10
C ASN A 4 64.91 -8.55 22.88
N VAL A 5 65.19 -9.68 22.23
CA VAL A 5 64.39 -10.17 21.09
C VAL A 5 63.00 -10.61 21.55
N LEU A 6 62.92 -11.22 22.75
CA LEU A 6 61.64 -11.62 23.32
C LEU A 6 60.79 -10.39 23.72
N LEU A 7 61.42 -9.39 24.33
CA LEU A 7 60.77 -8.13 24.71
C LEU A 7 60.27 -7.34 23.50
N ALA A 8 61.04 -7.30 22.42
CA ALA A 8 60.64 -6.66 21.16
C ALA A 8 59.42 -7.36 20.53
N LYS A 9 59.41 -8.70 20.52
CA LYS A 9 58.26 -9.49 20.04
C LYS A 9 57.01 -9.26 20.88
N LEU A 10 57.15 -9.18 22.20
CA LEU A 10 56.04 -8.90 23.11
C LEU A 10 55.41 -7.53 22.82
N LYS A 11 56.22 -6.47 22.68
CA LYS A 11 55.73 -5.12 22.34
C LYS A 11 54.97 -5.08 21.01
N ILE A 12 55.45 -5.81 19.99
CA ILE A 12 54.77 -5.89 18.70
C ILE A 12 53.41 -6.59 18.85
N ALA A 13 53.36 -7.69 19.60
CA ALA A 13 52.12 -8.41 19.84
C ALA A 13 51.10 -7.56 20.63
N GLU A 14 51.55 -6.79 21.62
CA GLU A 14 50.71 -5.84 22.38
C GLU A 14 50.11 -4.76 21.46
N GLN A 15 50.92 -4.16 20.58
CA GLN A 15 50.43 -3.16 19.62
C GLN A 15 49.41 -3.74 18.64
N GLN A 16 49.65 -4.95 18.15
CA GLN A 16 48.70 -5.66 17.27
C GLN A 16 47.39 -5.95 18.00
N LEU A 17 47.45 -6.37 19.28
CA LEU A 17 46.26 -6.65 20.08
C LEU A 17 45.39 -5.40 20.25
N ILE A 18 46.00 -4.24 20.55
CA ILE A 18 45.30 -2.96 20.67
C ILE A 18 44.62 -2.61 19.35
N PHE A 19 45.35 -2.70 18.23
CA PHE A 19 44.80 -2.43 16.90
C PHE A 19 43.59 -3.32 16.58
N TYR A 20 43.68 -4.63 16.85
CA TYR A 20 42.55 -5.54 16.62
C TYR A 20 41.36 -5.26 17.54
N GLN A 21 41.59 -4.83 18.78
CA GLN A 21 40.53 -4.42 19.69
C GLN A 21 39.78 -3.20 19.14
N GLU A 22 40.49 -2.18 18.67
CA GLU A 22 39.88 -0.98 18.08
C GLU A 22 39.05 -1.29 16.82
N GLU A 23 39.56 -2.14 15.93
CA GLU A 23 38.83 -2.59 14.73
C GLU A 23 37.60 -3.43 15.09
N LEU A 24 37.70 -4.31 16.10
CA LEU A 24 36.57 -5.12 16.57
C LEU A 24 35.46 -4.22 17.14
N GLU A 25 35.82 -3.23 17.95
CA GLU A 25 34.86 -2.24 18.45
C GLU A 25 34.24 -1.41 17.32
N GLY A 26 35.06 -1.01 16.33
CA GLY A 26 34.58 -0.34 15.12
C GLY A 26 33.58 -1.17 14.34
N CYS A 27 33.84 -2.47 14.19
CA CYS A 27 32.93 -3.42 13.59
C CYS A 27 31.63 -3.56 14.38
N ALA A 28 31.72 -3.71 15.71
CA ALA A 28 30.55 -3.82 16.59
C ALA A 28 29.65 -2.59 16.51
N ARG A 29 30.23 -1.38 16.46
CA ARG A 29 29.48 -0.12 16.26
C ARG A 29 28.76 -0.11 14.90
N ARG A 30 29.46 -0.46 13.81
CA ARG A 30 28.87 -0.51 12.46
C ARG A 30 27.73 -1.53 12.38
N LEU A 31 27.92 -2.71 12.95
CA LEU A 31 26.89 -3.76 12.99
C LEU A 31 25.64 -3.27 13.73
N LYS A 32 25.81 -2.63 14.89
CA LYS A 32 24.69 -2.07 15.67
C LYS A 32 23.89 -1.04 14.86
N ILE A 33 24.57 -0.14 14.16
CA ILE A 33 23.93 0.85 13.28
C ILE A 33 23.19 0.15 12.13
N ALA A 34 23.83 -0.81 11.47
CA ALA A 34 23.23 -1.56 10.38
C ALA A 34 21.95 -2.31 10.83
N THR A 35 21.97 -2.95 12.00
CA THR A 35 20.79 -3.61 12.57
C THR A 35 19.65 -2.64 12.86
N ILE A 36 19.95 -1.45 13.39
CA ILE A 36 18.93 -0.41 13.62
C ILE A 36 18.32 0.03 12.29
N ASN A 37 19.14 0.31 11.28
CA ASN A 37 18.67 0.75 9.96
C ASN A 37 17.83 -0.32 9.26
N LEU A 38 18.19 -1.60 9.39
CA LEU A 38 17.38 -2.71 8.87
C LEU A 38 16.00 -2.73 9.52
N LYS A 39 15.94 -2.60 10.85
CA LYS A 39 14.66 -2.60 11.58
C LYS A 39 13.76 -1.43 11.21
N ILE A 40 14.36 -0.25 10.98
CA ILE A 40 13.62 0.93 10.49
C ILE A 40 13.00 0.62 9.12
N ARG A 41 13.81 0.13 8.17
CA ARG A 41 13.33 -0.21 6.82
C ARG A 41 12.24 -1.28 6.82
N GLU A 42 12.40 -2.33 7.63
CA GLU A 42 11.38 -3.38 7.77
C GLU A 42 10.05 -2.80 8.30
N THR A 43 10.13 -1.84 9.21
CA THR A 43 8.96 -1.17 9.76
C THR A 43 8.29 -0.28 8.70
N GLU A 44 9.06 0.52 7.97
CA GLU A 44 8.59 1.37 6.88
C GLU A 44 7.93 0.52 5.78
N GLU A 45 8.57 -0.57 5.35
CA GLU A 45 7.98 -1.49 4.37
C GLU A 45 6.67 -2.09 4.84
N LYS A 46 6.57 -2.45 6.12
CA LYS A 46 5.34 -3.02 6.68
C LYS A 46 4.21 -2.00 6.70
N VAL A 47 4.49 -0.76 7.11
CA VAL A 47 3.52 0.34 7.11
C VAL A 47 3.06 0.63 5.68
N ASN A 48 3.99 0.77 4.73
CA ASN A 48 3.67 1.03 3.33
C ASN A 48 2.81 -0.08 2.70
N LYS A 49 3.13 -1.35 2.99
CA LYS A 49 2.32 -2.49 2.54
C LYS A 49 0.92 -2.48 3.16
N GLN A 50 0.81 -2.12 4.44
CA GLN A 50 -0.47 -2.04 5.11
C GLN A 50 -1.36 -0.93 4.53
N GLU A 51 -0.79 0.24 4.27
CA GLU A 51 -1.49 1.35 3.62
C GLU A 51 -1.91 0.99 2.20
N PHE A 52 -1.01 0.37 1.41
CA PHE A 52 -1.32 -0.11 0.08
C PHE A 52 -2.49 -1.10 0.07
N ASN A 53 -2.50 -2.09 0.97
CA ASN A 53 -3.59 -3.05 1.09
C ASN A 53 -4.90 -2.37 1.51
N SER A 54 -4.85 -1.44 2.47
CA SER A 54 -6.03 -0.68 2.89
C SER A 54 -6.61 0.13 1.73
N ASN A 55 -5.76 0.73 0.90
CA ASN A 55 -6.20 1.47 -0.28
C ASN A 55 -6.85 0.53 -1.32
N LEU A 56 -6.30 -0.66 -1.53
CA LEU A 56 -6.91 -1.67 -2.39
C LEU A 56 -8.28 -2.13 -1.88
N ASP A 57 -8.42 -2.37 -0.58
CA ASP A 57 -9.69 -2.77 0.02
C ASP A 57 -10.78 -1.70 -0.18
N GLN A 58 -10.42 -0.42 -0.03
CA GLN A 58 -11.35 0.69 -0.26
C GLN A 58 -11.76 0.81 -1.73
N MET A 59 -10.84 0.60 -2.67
CA MET A 59 -11.16 0.53 -4.11
C MET A 59 -12.09 -0.66 -4.39
N MET A 60 -11.78 -1.84 -3.85
CA MET A 60 -12.58 -3.05 -4.02
C MET A 60 -14.00 -2.87 -3.51
N PHE A 61 -14.16 -2.27 -2.33
CA PHE A 61 -15.46 -1.92 -1.77
C PHE A 61 -16.24 -0.98 -2.70
N SER A 62 -15.60 0.09 -3.17
CA SER A 62 -16.24 1.08 -4.07
C SER A 62 -16.72 0.44 -5.38
N VAL A 63 -15.91 -0.43 -5.98
CA VAL A 63 -16.26 -1.17 -7.19
C VAL A 63 -17.41 -2.15 -6.94
N SER A 64 -17.28 -2.99 -5.91
CA SER A 64 -18.22 -4.07 -5.64
C SER A 64 -19.58 -3.61 -5.13
N HIS A 65 -19.62 -2.56 -4.29
CA HIS A 65 -20.85 -2.14 -3.63
C HIS A 65 -21.51 -0.92 -4.27
N LYS A 66 -20.73 0.05 -4.74
CA LYS A 66 -21.29 1.29 -5.31
C LYS A 66 -21.46 1.15 -6.82
N LEU A 67 -20.36 0.93 -7.55
CA LEU A 67 -20.39 0.86 -9.02
C LEU A 67 -21.25 -0.29 -9.53
N ARG A 68 -21.04 -1.51 -9.02
CA ARG A 68 -21.78 -2.69 -9.48
C ARG A 68 -23.28 -2.58 -9.22
N LYS A 69 -23.69 -2.00 -8.09
CA LYS A 69 -25.11 -1.79 -7.76
C LYS A 69 -25.77 -0.86 -8.77
N SER A 70 -25.16 0.29 -9.03
CA SER A 70 -25.71 1.27 -9.99
C SER A 70 -25.79 0.70 -11.41
N VAL A 71 -24.77 -0.06 -11.84
CA VAL A 71 -24.80 -0.76 -13.14
C VAL A 71 -25.90 -1.82 -13.19
N ALA A 72 -26.04 -2.65 -12.16
CA ALA A 72 -27.07 -3.69 -12.10
C ALA A 72 -28.48 -3.08 -12.16
N ASN A 73 -28.71 -1.97 -11.47
CA ASN A 73 -29.98 -1.25 -11.54
C ASN A 73 -30.28 -0.74 -12.95
N ILE A 74 -29.31 -0.09 -13.61
CA ILE A 74 -29.49 0.42 -14.98
C ILE A 74 -29.83 -0.72 -15.93
N LEU A 75 -29.08 -1.82 -15.86
CA LEU A 75 -29.31 -2.99 -16.71
C LEU A 75 -30.69 -3.61 -16.47
N GLY A 76 -31.02 -3.93 -15.21
CA GLY A 76 -32.30 -4.57 -14.89
C GLY A 76 -33.50 -3.71 -15.25
N LEU A 77 -33.46 -2.40 -14.97
CA LEU A 77 -34.55 -1.49 -15.32
C LEU A 77 -34.67 -1.29 -16.85
N SER A 78 -33.54 -1.27 -17.57
CA SER A 78 -33.55 -1.19 -19.03
C SER A 78 -34.11 -2.46 -19.66
N GLU A 79 -33.82 -3.62 -19.08
CA GLU A 79 -34.36 -4.91 -19.51
C GLU A 79 -35.88 -4.97 -19.28
N MET A 80 -36.37 -4.50 -18.12
CA MET A 80 -37.82 -4.36 -17.87
C MET A 80 -38.53 -3.50 -18.92
N LEU A 81 -37.94 -2.36 -19.31
CA LEU A 81 -38.50 -1.51 -20.38
C LEU A 81 -38.50 -2.19 -21.76
N ASN A 82 -37.54 -3.07 -22.00
CA ASN A 82 -37.40 -3.76 -23.27
C ASN A 82 -38.32 -4.98 -23.39
N GLU A 83 -38.59 -5.67 -22.28
CA GLU A 83 -39.39 -6.90 -22.25
C GLU A 83 -40.89 -6.66 -22.15
N ASP A 84 -41.33 -5.61 -21.42
CA ASP A 84 -42.75 -5.34 -21.21
C ASP A 84 -43.30 -4.28 -22.18
N LEU A 85 -43.92 -4.76 -23.25
CA LEU A 85 -44.56 -3.93 -24.29
C LEU A 85 -45.88 -3.29 -23.85
N ASN A 86 -46.42 -3.65 -22.68
CA ASN A 86 -47.71 -3.16 -22.19
C ASN A 86 -47.58 -2.07 -21.12
N LEU A 87 -46.35 -1.63 -20.79
CA LEU A 87 -46.13 -0.57 -19.82
C LEU A 87 -46.86 0.72 -20.22
N GLY A 88 -47.63 1.26 -19.30
CA GLY A 88 -48.26 2.56 -19.47
C GLY A 88 -47.21 3.68 -19.45
N ASN A 89 -47.53 4.82 -20.07
CA ASN A 89 -46.63 5.98 -20.12
C ASN A 89 -46.13 6.44 -18.74
N ASN A 90 -46.96 6.30 -17.70
CA ASN A 90 -46.56 6.66 -16.33
C ASN A 90 -45.51 5.69 -15.76
N GLU A 91 -45.69 4.39 -15.99
CA GLU A 91 -44.75 3.35 -15.52
C GLU A 91 -43.41 3.47 -16.25
N VAL A 92 -43.44 3.70 -17.58
CA VAL A 92 -42.24 3.98 -18.36
C VAL A 92 -41.49 5.19 -17.80
N ARG A 93 -42.21 6.27 -17.47
CA ARG A 93 -41.61 7.48 -16.90
C ARG A 93 -40.99 7.22 -15.53
N GLU A 94 -41.64 6.43 -14.68
CA GLU A 94 -41.12 6.05 -13.36
C GLU A 94 -39.84 5.21 -13.47
N ILE A 95 -39.83 4.20 -14.34
CA ILE A 95 -38.64 3.38 -14.59
C ILE A 95 -37.50 4.23 -15.15
N LEU A 96 -37.79 5.14 -16.09
CA LEU A 96 -36.79 6.06 -16.63
C LEU A 96 -36.18 6.95 -15.54
N LEU A 97 -36.98 7.45 -14.60
CA LEU A 97 -36.47 8.22 -13.46
C LEU A 97 -35.52 7.39 -12.59
N LEU A 98 -35.82 6.12 -12.34
CA LEU A 98 -34.96 5.22 -11.57
C LEU A 98 -33.64 4.92 -12.31
N ILE A 99 -33.67 4.80 -13.64
CA ILE A 99 -32.47 4.65 -14.47
C ILE A 99 -31.59 5.90 -14.37
N ILE A 100 -32.18 7.09 -14.48
CA ILE A 100 -31.48 8.37 -14.36
C ILE A 100 -30.80 8.48 -12.99
N GLN A 101 -31.53 8.20 -11.91
CA GLN A 101 -30.96 8.19 -10.55
C GLN A 101 -29.80 7.21 -10.40
N SER A 102 -29.91 6.02 -11.00
CA SER A 102 -28.85 5.02 -10.98
C SER A 102 -27.62 5.48 -11.77
N ALA A 103 -27.82 6.15 -12.92
CA ALA A 103 -26.74 6.72 -13.73
C ALA A 103 -26.03 7.88 -13.01
N GLU A 104 -26.76 8.75 -12.33
CA GLU A 104 -26.20 9.81 -11.49
C GLU A 104 -25.37 9.24 -10.34
N SER A 105 -25.90 8.22 -9.66
CA SER A 105 -25.19 7.51 -8.60
C SER A 105 -23.92 6.82 -9.10
N LEU A 106 -23.96 6.23 -10.30
CA LEU A 106 -22.80 5.66 -10.97
C LEU A 106 -21.73 6.73 -11.23
N ASN A 107 -22.12 7.85 -11.82
CA ASN A 107 -21.21 8.97 -12.12
C ASN A 107 -20.57 9.57 -10.85
N PHE A 108 -21.35 9.70 -9.78
CA PHE A 108 -20.81 10.14 -8.49
C PHE A 108 -19.76 9.15 -7.95
N SER A 109 -20.08 7.85 -7.98
CA SER A 109 -19.20 6.80 -7.46
C SER A 109 -17.92 6.65 -8.29
N THR A 110 -17.98 6.80 -9.62
CA THR A 110 -16.79 6.76 -10.48
C THR A 110 -15.91 7.98 -10.25
N LYS A 111 -16.50 9.16 -10.02
CA LYS A 111 -15.76 10.36 -9.65
C LYS A 111 -15.06 10.20 -8.31
N GLU A 112 -15.78 9.75 -7.28
CA GLU A 112 -15.21 9.48 -5.94
C GLU A 112 -14.02 8.52 -6.02
N LEU A 113 -14.15 7.41 -6.77
CA LEU A 113 -13.06 6.46 -6.97
C LEU A 113 -11.88 7.08 -7.74
N SER A 114 -12.17 7.89 -8.75
CA SER A 114 -11.14 8.56 -9.55
C SER A 114 -10.36 9.59 -8.73
N ASP A 115 -11.05 10.38 -7.91
CA ASP A 115 -10.46 11.33 -6.98
C ASP A 115 -9.60 10.61 -5.94
N PHE A 116 -10.08 9.49 -5.40
CA PHE A 116 -9.32 8.63 -4.49
C PHE A 116 -8.02 8.10 -5.12
N ILE A 117 -8.07 7.59 -6.36
CA ILE A 117 -6.88 7.08 -7.06
C ILE A 117 -5.89 8.22 -7.37
N CYS A 118 -6.38 9.39 -7.79
CA CYS A 118 -5.54 10.54 -8.10
C CYS A 118 -4.83 11.10 -6.87
N LEU A 119 -5.50 11.15 -5.72
CA LEU A 119 -4.91 11.58 -4.46
C LEU A 119 -3.82 10.60 -4.01
N ASN A 120 -4.08 9.29 -4.07
CA ASN A 120 -3.12 8.26 -3.67
C ASN A 120 -1.97 8.04 -4.67
N LYS A 121 -2.01 8.63 -5.87
CA LYS A 121 -0.87 8.66 -6.82
C LYS A 121 0.13 9.79 -6.55
N ARG A 122 -0.25 10.79 -5.75
CA ARG A 122 0.56 11.99 -5.49
C ARG A 122 1.32 11.94 -4.15
N ASN A 123 1.00 10.96 -3.32
CA ASN A 123 1.73 10.60 -2.11
C ASN A 123 2.71 9.45 -2.42
#